data_AF-A0AA38CA33-F1
#
_entry.id   AF-A0AA38CA33-F1
#
_cell.length_a   1.000
_cell.length_b   1.000
_cell.length_c   1.000
_cell.angle_alpha   90.00
_cell.angle_beta   90.00
_cell.angle_gamma   90.00
#
_symmetry.space_group_name_H-M   'P 1'
#
loop_
_entity.id
_entity.type
_entity.pdbx_description
1 polymer ?
#
loop_
_entity_poly.entity_id
_entity_poly.type
_entity_poly.pdbx_seq_one_letter_code
_entity_poly.pdbx_strand_id
1 'polypeptide(L)'
;MKAFPQIPDLFGGLNLVQSTLTFAGSSEFFETDIRVKPDLDAYGALGDLGWYCIGAILWANDYQMPQGVTAHPEPILNEAGVITACGASFFWQDGRAANFYCSFHSHGSMDLS
;
A
#
# COMPACT_ATOMS: atom_id res chain seq x y z
N MET A 1 -1.75 -19.27 3.22
CA MET A 1 -1.01 -18.26 4.01
C MET A 1 -1.67 -17.89 5.34
N LYS A 2 -3.00 -17.80 5.49
CA LYS A 2 -3.64 -17.30 6.73
C LYS A 2 -3.42 -18.13 7.99
N ALA A 3 -3.10 -19.42 7.84
CA ALA A 3 -2.78 -20.29 8.96
C ALA A 3 -1.44 -19.95 9.63
N PHE A 4 -0.50 -19.31 8.92
CA PHE A 4 0.87 -19.10 9.42
C PHE A 4 0.97 -18.02 10.52
N PRO A 5 0.37 -16.83 10.35
CA PRO A 5 0.35 -15.80 11.41
C PRO A 5 -0.46 -16.20 12.64
N GLN A 6 -1.36 -17.18 12.48
CA GLN A 6 -2.29 -17.64 13.52
C GLN A 6 -1.75 -18.83 14.32
N ILE A 7 -0.50 -19.26 14.08
CA ILE A 7 0.14 -20.30 14.91
C ILE A 7 1.02 -19.58 15.94
N PRO A 8 0.53 -19.41 17.20
CA PRO A 8 1.20 -18.56 18.19
C PRO A 8 2.62 -19.04 18.50
N ASP A 9 2.85 -20.35 18.41
CA ASP A 9 4.13 -20.98 18.73
C ASP A 9 5.21 -20.78 17.64
N LEU A 10 4.82 -20.34 16.44
CA LEU A 10 5.71 -20.16 15.29
C LEU A 10 6.04 -18.69 15.00
N PHE A 11 5.06 -17.78 15.17
CA PHE A 11 5.23 -16.35 14.83
C PHE A 11 5.07 -15.39 16.02
N GLY A 12 4.57 -15.87 17.16
CA GLY A 12 4.23 -14.98 18.28
C GLY A 12 3.13 -13.99 17.93
N GLY A 13 3.10 -12.84 18.62
CA GLY A 13 2.17 -11.75 18.32
C GLY A 13 2.64 -10.93 17.11
N LEU A 14 1.70 -10.56 16.24
CA LEU A 14 1.97 -9.61 15.15
C LEU A 14 2.40 -8.25 15.73
N ASN A 15 3.51 -7.69 15.23
CA ASN A 15 4.03 -6.38 15.66
C ASN A 15 4.02 -5.35 14.53
N LEU A 16 4.52 -5.73 13.34
CA LEU A 16 4.67 -4.85 12.19
C LEU A 16 4.29 -5.60 10.92
N VAL A 17 3.57 -4.95 10.01
CA VAL A 17 3.39 -5.41 8.62
C VAL A 17 3.99 -4.39 7.67
N GLN A 18 4.77 -4.85 6.71
CA GLN A 18 5.21 -4.03 5.57
C GLN A 18 4.59 -4.59 4.29
N SER A 19 3.98 -3.73 3.48
CA SER A 19 3.41 -4.15 2.21
C SER A 19 3.74 -3.15 1.11
N THR A 20 4.46 -3.59 0.10
CA THR A 20 4.90 -2.74 -1.01
C THR A 20 4.47 -3.34 -2.32
N LEU A 21 3.85 -2.53 -3.19
CA LEU A 21 3.52 -2.93 -4.55
C LEU A 21 3.85 -1.82 -5.52
N THR A 22 4.78 -2.09 -6.44
CA THR A 22 5.22 -1.10 -7.42
C THR A 22 5.45 -1.74 -8.79
N PHE A 23 5.33 -0.95 -9.85
CA PHE A 23 5.80 -1.31 -11.17
C PHE A 23 6.37 -0.08 -11.87
N ALA A 24 7.20 -0.28 -12.89
CA ALA A 24 7.75 0.80 -13.70
C ALA A 24 6.86 1.00 -14.93
N GLY A 25 5.98 2.00 -14.90
CA GLY A 25 5.14 2.38 -16.03
C GLY A 25 5.98 2.88 -17.21
N SER A 26 5.56 2.54 -18.43
CA SER A 26 6.15 3.11 -19.65
C SER A 26 5.73 4.58 -19.83
N SER A 27 6.36 5.30 -20.76
CA SER A 27 5.91 6.64 -21.15
C SER A 27 4.45 6.63 -21.64
N GLU A 28 4.08 5.64 -22.45
CA GLU A 28 2.71 5.46 -22.94
C GLU A 28 1.70 5.26 -21.79
N PHE A 29 2.07 4.53 -20.73
CA PHE A 29 1.23 4.38 -19.54
C PHE A 29 0.93 5.74 -18.89
N PHE A 30 1.95 6.59 -18.69
CA PHE A 30 1.77 7.91 -18.10
C PHE A 30 1.01 8.90 -19.01
N GLU A 31 0.97 8.64 -20.31
CA GLU A 31 0.24 9.47 -21.27
C GLU A 31 -1.22 9.03 -21.46
N THR A 32 -1.52 7.73 -21.38
CA THR A 32 -2.79 7.20 -21.90
C THR A 32 -3.62 6.43 -20.89
N ASP A 33 -3.02 5.85 -19.85
CA ASP A 33 -3.72 4.94 -18.95
C ASP A 33 -4.76 5.67 -18.09
N ILE A 34 -5.88 5.01 -17.83
CA ILE A 34 -6.98 5.58 -17.04
C ILE A 34 -6.55 5.93 -15.60
N ARG A 35 -5.55 5.21 -15.06
CA ARG A 35 -5.02 5.38 -13.69
C ARG A 35 -4.18 6.64 -13.51
N VAL A 36 -3.89 7.37 -14.58
CA VAL A 36 -3.19 8.67 -14.51
C VAL A 36 -4.11 9.83 -14.89
N LYS A 37 -5.43 9.59 -14.99
CA LYS A 37 -6.44 10.59 -15.37
C LYS A 37 -7.36 10.93 -14.18
N PRO A 38 -7.51 12.22 -13.82
CA PRO A 38 -8.30 12.63 -12.67
C PRO A 38 -9.81 12.45 -12.85
N ASP A 39 -10.28 12.26 -14.08
CA ASP A 39 -11.68 12.05 -14.47
C ASP A 39 -12.05 10.58 -14.68
N LEU A 40 -11.09 9.66 -14.54
CA LEU A 40 -11.28 8.20 -14.63
C LEU A 40 -10.87 7.54 -13.30
N ASP A 41 -9.76 6.81 -13.26
CA ASP A 41 -9.26 6.13 -12.07
C ASP A 41 -8.41 7.09 -11.21
N ALA A 42 -9.08 8.13 -10.70
CA ALA A 42 -8.47 9.34 -10.15
C ALA A 42 -7.57 9.13 -8.91
N TYR A 43 -7.71 8.01 -8.21
CA TYR A 43 -6.86 7.68 -7.06
C TYR A 43 -5.47 7.16 -7.46
N GLY A 44 -5.24 6.93 -8.75
CA GLY A 44 -3.96 6.51 -9.30
C GLY A 44 -3.30 5.36 -8.56
N ALA A 45 -2.02 5.49 -8.23
CA ALA A 45 -1.24 4.43 -7.59
C ALA A 45 -1.82 4.02 -6.24
N LEU A 46 -2.46 4.93 -5.50
CA LEU A 46 -3.12 4.62 -4.23
C LEU A 46 -4.33 3.71 -4.44
N GLY A 47 -5.17 4.02 -5.42
CA GLY A 47 -6.37 3.24 -5.73
C GLY A 47 -6.09 1.91 -6.43
N ASP A 48 -5.08 1.87 -7.30
CA ASP A 48 -4.70 0.68 -8.05
C ASP A 48 -3.84 -0.27 -7.21
N LEU A 49 -2.66 0.19 -6.79
CA LEU A 49 -1.66 -0.65 -6.12
C LEU A 49 -1.80 -0.61 -4.60
N GLY A 50 -2.02 0.58 -4.04
CA GLY A 50 -2.21 0.78 -2.60
C GLY A 50 -3.39 -0.03 -2.05
N TRP A 51 -4.44 -0.24 -2.84
CA TRP A 51 -5.58 -1.09 -2.49
C TRP A 51 -5.16 -2.51 -2.07
N TYR A 52 -4.26 -3.14 -2.83
CA TYR A 52 -3.74 -4.47 -2.50
C TYR A 52 -2.88 -4.45 -1.25
N CYS A 53 -2.02 -3.44 -1.09
CA CYS A 53 -1.19 -3.31 0.10
C CYS A 53 -2.02 -3.13 1.38
N ILE A 54 -3.01 -2.25 1.33
CA ILE A 54 -3.95 -2.03 2.43
C ILE A 54 -4.75 -3.31 2.71
N GLY A 55 -5.19 -4.01 1.66
CA GLY A 55 -5.85 -5.31 1.78
C GLY A 55 -4.99 -6.35 2.50
N ALA A 56 -3.70 -6.44 2.17
CA ALA A 56 -2.74 -7.35 2.82
C ALA A 56 -2.52 -6.97 4.30
N ILE A 57 -2.38 -5.68 4.61
CA ILE A 57 -2.26 -5.17 5.98
C ILE A 57 -3.50 -5.52 6.81
N LEU A 58 -4.70 -5.27 6.28
CA LEU A 58 -5.94 -5.61 6.96
C LEU A 58 -6.08 -7.12 7.13
N TRP A 59 -5.78 -7.90 6.10
CA TRP A 59 -5.83 -9.36 6.16
C TRP A 59 -4.90 -9.94 7.24
N ALA A 60 -3.69 -9.40 7.39
CA ALA A 60 -2.72 -9.81 8.41
C ALA A 60 -3.18 -9.43 9.82
N ASN A 61 -3.93 -8.34 9.97
CA ASN A 61 -4.51 -7.87 11.23
C ASN A 61 -5.93 -8.40 11.50
N ASP A 62 -6.32 -9.52 10.88
CA ASP A 62 -7.67 -10.10 10.97
C ASP A 62 -8.81 -9.09 10.69
N TYR A 63 -8.55 -8.17 9.77
CA TYR A 63 -9.45 -7.07 9.39
C TYR A 63 -9.84 -6.15 10.55
N GLN A 64 -9.09 -6.17 11.65
CA GLN A 64 -9.23 -5.18 12.70
C GLN A 64 -8.75 -3.83 12.16
N MET A 65 -9.63 -2.83 12.23
CA MET A 65 -9.31 -1.49 11.74
C MET A 65 -8.23 -0.82 12.60
N PRO A 66 -7.29 -0.08 11.98
CA PRO A 66 -6.34 0.75 12.72
C PRO A 66 -7.09 1.85 13.49
N GLN A 67 -6.47 2.34 14.55
CA GLN A 67 -6.93 3.54 15.25
C GLN A 67 -6.71 4.80 14.41
N GLY A 68 -5.68 4.80 13.56
CA GLY A 68 -5.46 5.87 12.60
C GLY A 68 -4.42 5.53 11.55
N VAL A 69 -4.35 6.41 10.54
CA VAL A 69 -3.46 6.31 9.40
C VAL A 69 -2.83 7.67 9.16
N THR A 70 -1.52 7.69 8.93
CA THR A 70 -0.75 8.91 8.62
C THR A 70 -0.03 8.71 7.29
N ALA A 71 -0.33 9.56 6.31
CA ALA A 71 0.39 9.57 5.05
C ALA A 71 1.86 9.95 5.25
N HIS A 72 2.76 9.32 4.49
CA HIS A 72 4.15 9.74 4.42
C HIS A 72 4.26 11.08 3.69
N PRO A 73 5.27 11.90 4.02
CA PRO A 73 5.50 13.15 3.31
C PRO A 73 5.85 12.88 1.83
N GLU A 74 5.66 13.89 0.98
CA GLU A 74 6.11 13.93 -0.41
C GLU A 74 5.53 12.82 -1.33
N PRO A 75 4.20 12.72 -1.50
CA PRO A 75 3.64 11.90 -2.56
C PRO A 75 4.07 12.44 -3.93
N ILE A 76 4.25 11.55 -4.91
CA ILE A 76 4.53 11.94 -6.29
C ILE A 76 3.20 12.11 -7.01
N LEU A 77 2.94 13.34 -7.48
CA LEU A 77 1.75 13.69 -8.24
C LEU A 77 2.16 13.92 -9.71
N ASN A 78 1.33 13.53 -10.67
CA ASN A 78 1.49 13.99 -12.04
C ASN A 78 1.01 15.44 -12.20
N GLU A 79 1.18 16.03 -13.39
CA GLU A 79 0.77 17.42 -13.67
C GLU A 79 -0.73 17.66 -13.45
N ALA A 80 -1.55 16.61 -13.58
CA ALA A 80 -2.99 16.65 -13.35
C ALA A 80 -3.39 16.45 -11.87
N GLY A 81 -2.42 16.31 -10.96
CA GLY A 81 -2.66 16.12 -9.53
C GLY A 81 -3.04 14.69 -9.11
N VAL A 82 -2.86 13.69 -9.99
CA VAL A 82 -3.11 12.28 -9.68
C VAL A 82 -1.89 11.68 -8.97
N ILE A 83 -2.12 10.93 -7.90
CA ILE A 83 -1.06 10.25 -7.14
C ILE A 83 -0.47 9.12 -7.98
N THR A 84 0.84 9.19 -8.25
CA THR A 84 1.60 8.17 -8.98
C THR A 84 2.59 7.42 -8.08
N ALA A 85 2.87 7.93 -6.87
CA ALA A 85 3.47 7.18 -5.78
C ALA A 85 3.09 7.78 -4.42
N CYS A 86 2.89 6.93 -3.41
CA CYS A 86 2.68 7.36 -2.03
C CYS A 86 2.90 6.21 -1.04
N GLY A 87 3.00 6.53 0.24
CA GLY A 87 2.98 5.57 1.34
C GLY A 87 2.24 6.11 2.55
N ALA A 88 1.93 5.23 3.49
CA ALA A 88 1.32 5.60 4.76
C ALA A 88 1.65 4.59 5.86
N SER A 89 1.52 5.06 7.11
CA SER A 89 1.65 4.27 8.32
C SER A 89 0.32 4.11 9.04
N PHE A 90 0.08 2.93 9.61
CA PHE A 90 -1.12 2.51 10.31
C PHE A 90 -0.73 2.19 11.76
N PHE A 91 -1.60 2.49 12.72
CA PHE A 91 -1.35 2.17 14.13
C PHE A 91 -2.60 1.65 14.83
N TRP A 92 -2.41 0.70 15.74
CA TRP A 92 -3.45 0.13 16.61
C TRP A 92 -3.15 0.42 18.08
N GLN A 93 -4.18 0.35 18.94
CA GLN A 93 -4.05 0.66 20.37
C GLN A 93 -3.10 -0.28 21.12
N ASP A 94 -2.94 -1.51 20.65
CA ASP A 94 -2.10 -2.54 21.26
C ASP A 94 -0.62 -2.46 20.83
N GLY A 95 -0.24 -1.41 20.11
CA GLY A 95 1.14 -1.17 19.67
C GLY A 95 1.50 -1.78 18.32
N ARG A 96 0.58 -2.50 17.66
CA ARG A 96 0.79 -2.93 16.27
C ARG A 96 0.88 -1.75 15.34
N ALA A 97 1.72 -1.91 14.32
CA ALA A 97 1.86 -0.94 13.25
C ALA A 97 1.88 -1.61 11.88
N ALA A 98 1.63 -0.83 10.83
CA ALA A 98 1.90 -1.27 9.47
C ALA A 98 2.33 -0.10 8.59
N ASN A 99 3.07 -0.41 7.53
CA ASN A 99 3.44 0.55 6.50
C ASN A 99 3.09 -0.01 5.13
N PHE A 100 2.59 0.84 4.24
CA PHE A 100 2.61 0.53 2.82
C PHE A 100 3.34 1.58 1.99
N TYR A 101 3.81 1.14 0.83
CA TYR A 101 4.29 2.00 -0.24
C TYR A 101 3.81 1.46 -1.59
N CYS A 102 3.34 2.36 -2.46
CA CYS A 102 2.92 2.01 -3.81
C CYS A 102 3.38 3.04 -4.83
N SER A 103 3.74 2.60 -6.05
CA SER A 103 4.36 3.46 -7.06
C SER A 103 4.26 2.90 -8.48
N PHE A 104 4.04 3.80 -9.43
CA PHE A 104 4.16 3.56 -10.87
C PHE A 104 5.57 3.81 -11.43
N HIS A 105 6.55 4.16 -10.59
CA HIS A 105 7.88 4.63 -11.01
C HIS A 105 9.04 3.64 -10.77
N SER A 106 8.81 2.48 -10.14
CA SER A 106 9.89 1.59 -9.73
C SER A 106 9.65 0.14 -10.14
N HIS A 107 10.70 -0.55 -10.61
CA HIS A 107 10.64 -1.98 -10.85
C HIS A 107 10.32 -2.72 -9.55
N GLY A 108 9.27 -3.53 -9.58
CA GLY A 108 8.64 -4.09 -8.39
C GLY A 108 9.52 -5.00 -7.55
N SER A 109 9.49 -4.79 -6.23
CA SER A 109 9.72 -5.83 -5.23
C SER A 109 8.53 -5.79 -4.27
N MET A 110 7.86 -6.93 -4.11
CA MET A 110 6.83 -7.15 -3.10
C MET A 110 7.42 -8.07 -2.06
N ASP A 111 7.75 -7.52 -0.90
CA ASP A 111 8.14 -8.31 0.26
C ASP A 111 6.92 -8.43 1.18
N LEU A 112 6.58 -9.67 1.53
CA LEU A 112 5.63 -10.00 2.58
C LEU A 112 6.42 -10.80 3.60
N SER A 113 7.11 -10.09 4.49
CA SER A 113 7.85 -10.66 5.63
C SER A 113 7.00 -10.71 6.90
#